data_AF-X1DGX0-F1
#
_entry.id   AF-X1DGX0-F1
#
_cell.length_a   1.000
_cell.length_b   1.000
_cell.length_c   1.000
_cell.angle_alpha   90.00
_cell.angle_beta   90.00
_cell.angle_gamma   90.00
#
_symmetry.space_group_name_H-M   'P 1'
#
loop_
_entity.id
_entity.type
_entity.pdbx_description
1 polymer ?
#
loop_
_entity_poly.entity_id
_entity_poly.type
_entity_poly.pdbx_seq_one_letter_code
_entity_poly.pdbx_strand_id
1 'polypeptide(L)' 'MIGINKEGRRIYLWHPWEKGIALVEPYVYKDVSIYDYLQELAKRGENIEEYKSIWYYY' A
#
# COMPACT_ATOMS: atom_id res chain seq x y z
N MET A 1 -7.00 -4.64 -1.45
CA MET A 1 -6.81 -3.19 -1.70
C MET A 1 -8.15 -2.63 -2.16
N ILE A 2 -8.55 -1.47 -1.65
CA ILE A 2 -9.84 -0.83 -2.00
C ILE A 2 -9.68 0.44 -2.85
N GLY A 3 -8.45 0.96 -3.00
CA GLY A 3 -8.20 2.12 -3.87
C GLY A 3 -6.83 2.75 -3.68
N ILE A 4 -6.59 3.82 -4.43
CA ILE A 4 -5.43 4.73 -4.30
C ILE A 4 -5.97 6.13 -4.02
N ASN A 5 -5.40 6.84 -3.04
CA ASN A 5 -5.79 8.22 -2.74
C ASN A 5 -5.04 9.25 -3.60
N LYS A 6 -5.38 10.54 -3.45
CA LYS A 6 -4.75 11.64 -4.21
C LYS A 6 -3.23 11.78 -3.94
N GLU A 7 -2.75 11.26 -2.82
CA GLU A 7 -1.33 11.22 -2.44
C GLU A 7 -0.59 9.99 -3.00
N GLY A 8 -1.22 9.15 -3.81
CA GLY A 8 -0.60 7.95 -4.39
C GLY A 8 -0.42 6.80 -3.39
N ARG A 9 -1.10 6.84 -2.25
CA ARG A 9 -1.07 5.80 -1.22
C ARG A 9 -2.11 4.75 -1.49
N ARG A 10 -1.74 3.48 -1.32
CA ARG A 10 -2.68 2.37 -1.37
C ARG A 10 -3.52 2.32 -0.12
N ILE A 11 -4.80 2.08 -0.31
CA ILE A 11 -5.77 1.95 0.77
C ILE A 11 -6.19 0.48 0.86
N TYR A 12 -6.08 -0.10 2.05
CA TYR A 12 -6.47 -1.46 2.34
C TYR A 12 -7.58 -1.47 3.37
N LEU A 13 -8.59 -2.30 3.14
CA LEU A 13 -9.58 -2.64 4.15
C LEU A 13 -9.18 -3.99 4.74
N TRP A 14 -8.66 -3.97 5.96
CA TRP A 14 -8.28 -5.17 6.68
C TRP A 14 -9.45 -5.64 7.52
N HIS A 15 -9.77 -6.92 7.38
CA HIS A 15 -10.73 -7.55 8.27
C HIS A 15 -10.01 -8.13 9.49
N PRO A 16 -10.59 -7.97 10.69
CA PRO A 16 -10.07 -8.60 11.89
C PRO A 16 -10.14 -10.12 11.78
N TRP A 17 -9.29 -10.83 12.52
CA TRP A 17 -9.31 -12.29 12.52
C TRP A 17 -10.58 -12.85 13.17
N GLU A 18 -11.24 -12.09 14.05
CA GLU A 18 -12.54 -12.44 14.65
C GLU A 18 -13.72 -12.28 13.69
N LYS A 19 -13.49 -11.98 12.40
CA LYS A 19 -14.56 -11.91 11.41
C LYS A 19 -15.35 -13.22 11.38
N GLY A 20 -16.62 -13.15 11.78
CA GLY A 20 -17.51 -14.31 11.89
C GLY A 20 -17.61 -14.92 13.29
N ILE A 21 -16.80 -14.44 14.25
CA ILE A 21 -16.86 -14.79 15.68
C ILE A 21 -17.46 -13.63 16.49
N ALA A 22 -17.04 -12.40 16.20
CA ALA A 22 -17.55 -11.19 16.82
C ALA A 22 -17.77 -10.08 15.79
N LEU A 23 -18.70 -9.17 16.10
CA LEU A 23 -18.91 -7.95 15.31
C LEU A 23 -17.79 -6.97 15.63
N VAL A 24 -16.74 -7.00 14.81
CA VAL A 24 -15.60 -6.09 14.90
C VAL A 24 -15.49 -5.33 13.58
N GLU A 25 -15.32 -4.02 13.67
CA GLU A 25 -15.22 -3.17 12.49
C GLU A 25 -13.92 -3.45 11.71
N PRO A 26 -13.95 -3.44 10.38
CA PRO A 26 -12.74 -3.50 9.57
C PRO A 26 -11.88 -2.25 9.78
N TYR A 27 -10.56 -2.42 9.68
CA TYR A 27 -9.59 -1.34 9.79
C TYR A 27 -9.13 -0.85 8.41
N VAL A 28 -9.19 0.47 8.20
CA VAL A 28 -8.66 1.10 6.98
C VAL A 28 -7.19 1.46 7.18
N TYR A 29 -6.30 0.74 6.50
CA TYR A 29 -4.88 1.05 6.46
C TYR A 29 -4.55 1.89 5.24
N LYS A 30 -3.70 2.90 5.43
CA LYS A 30 -3.16 3.74 4.37
C LYS A 30 -1.66 3.51 4.31
N ASP A 31 -1.20 3.00 3.18
CA ASP A 31 0.21 2.68 2.98
C ASP A 31 1.05 3.94 2.75
N VAL A 32 2.37 3.78 2.66
CA VAL A 32 3.28 4.81 2.16
C VAL A 32 2.99 5.11 0.69
N SER A 33 3.30 6.34 0.26
CA SER A 33 3.17 6.67 -1.16
C SER A 33 4.24 5.91 -1.93
N ILE A 34 3.84 5.23 -3.01
CA ILE A 34 4.79 4.52 -3.88
C ILE A 34 5.78 5.51 -4.47
N TYR A 35 5.33 6.71 -4.82
CA TYR A 35 6.21 7.76 -5.34
C TYR A 35 7.26 8.17 -4.31
N ASP A 36 6.85 8.51 -3.08
CA ASP A 36 7.78 8.91 -2.02
C ASP A 36 8.79 7.80 -1.71
N TYR A 37 8.34 6.54 -1.71
CA TYR A 37 9.20 5.38 -1.52
C TYR A 37 10.24 5.24 -2.63
N LEU A 38 9.85 5.35 -3.91
CA LEU A 38 10.77 5.30 -5.04
C LEU A 38 11.78 6.47 -5.02
N GLN A 39 11.36 7.66 -4.63
CA GLN A 39 12.26 8.82 -4.46
C GLN A 39 13.31 8.56 -3.37
N GLU A 40 12.93 7.91 -2.27
CA GLU A 40 13.86 7.54 -1.20
C GLU A 40 14.87 6.47 -1.66
N LEU A 41 14.45 5.49 -2.46
CA LEU A 41 15.37 4.51 -3.08
C LEU A 41 16.35 5.18 -4.03
N ALA A 42 15.87 6.09 -4.89
CA ALA A 42 16.72 6.85 -5.79
C ALA A 42 17.79 7.67 -5.03
N LYS A 43 17.43 8.29 -3.90
CA LYS A 43 18.38 9.01 -3.03
C LYS A 43 19.46 8.12 -2.43
N ARG A 44 19.16 6.83 -2.23
CA ARG A 44 20.13 5.82 -1.75
C ARG A 44 21.01 5.26 -2.86
N GLY A 45 20.79 5.69 -4.10
CA GLY A 45 21.56 5.26 -5.27
C GLY A 45 21.02 4.00 -5.96
N GLU A 46 19.80 3.58 -5.64
CA GLU A 46 19.17 2.44 -6.29
C GLU A 46 18.50 2.80 -7.62
N ASN A 47 18.42 1.82 -8.53
CA ASN A 47 17.74 1.98 -9.82
C ASN A 47 16.23 1.70 -9.68
N ILE A 48 15.42 2.76 -9.71
CA ILE A 48 13.96 2.65 -9.54
C ILE A 48 13.25 1.82 -10.63
N GLU A 49 13.86 1.66 -11.82
CA GLU A 49 13.28 0.89 -12.93
C GLU A 49 13.15 -0.60 -12.60
N GLU A 50 14.00 -1.12 -11.72
CA GLU A 50 13.94 -2.49 -11.23
C GLU A 50 12.67 -2.76 -10.41
N TYR A 51 12.07 -1.70 -9.86
CA TYR A 51 10.90 -1.76 -9.00
C TYR A 51 9.58 -1.49 -9.73
N LYS A 52 9.57 -1.33 -11.06
CA LYS A 52 8.36 -1.01 -11.83
C LYS A 52 7.21 -2.00 -11.65
N SER A 53 7.53 -3.26 -11.32
CA SER A 53 6.55 -4.31 -11.03
C SER A 53 5.67 -3.97 -9.84
N ILE A 54 6.10 -3.06 -8.96
CA ILE A 54 5.33 -2.64 -7.79
C ILE A 54 3.92 -2.19 -8.17
N TRP A 55 3.72 -1.56 -9.33
CA TRP A 55 2.42 -1.06 -9.78
C TRP A 55 1.44 -2.15 -10.22
N TYR A 56 1.92 -3.37 -10.45
CA TYR A 56 1.14 -4.46 -11.00
C TYR A 56 0.82 -5.50 -9.91
N TYR A 57 -0.44 -5.95 -9.90
CA TYR A 57 -0.91 -7.08 -9.12
C TYR A 57 -1.39 -8.15 -10.11
N TYR A 58 -0.66 -9.27 -10.21
CA TYR A 58 -1.08 -10.46 -10.95
C TYR A 58 -1.98 -11.34 -10.09
#